data_AF-A0A290S077-F1
#
_entry.id   AF-A0A290S077-F1
#
_cell.length_a   1.000
_cell.length_b   1.000
_cell.length_c   1.000
_cell.angle_alpha   90.00
_cell.angle_beta   90.00
_cell.angle_gamma   90.00
#
_symmetry.space_group_name_H-M   'P 1'
#
loop_
_entity.id
_entity.type
_entity.pdbx_description
1 polymer ?
#
loop_
_entity_poly.entity_id
_entity_poly.type
_entity_poly.pdbx_seq_one_letter_code
_entity_poly.pdbx_strand_id
1 'polypeptide(L)'
;MALSYSSSMFIDMDAITYFDFFLFDIITLFVIILSGFFIKISSVYIYLLFGLGINTSLFFAMYIDNDVMHHYEFWWFWWVYIVGINFTDLTMVLVFFIGKDILKLAWLEGKLNKVFNKRAY
;
A
#
# COMPACT_ATOMS: atom_id res chain seq x y z
N MET A 1 9.47 -3.50 5.15
CA MET A 1 8.75 -4.28 6.18
C MET A 1 9.64 -4.60 7.38
N ALA A 2 10.72 -5.39 7.27
CA ALA A 2 11.55 -5.74 8.45
C ALA A 2 12.12 -4.53 9.24
N LEU A 3 12.45 -3.43 8.56
CA LEU A 3 12.93 -2.19 9.21
C LEU A 3 11.84 -1.40 9.95
N SER A 4 10.55 -1.53 9.58
CA SER A 4 9.48 -0.91 10.37
C SER A 4 9.19 -1.72 11.64
N TYR A 5 9.31 -3.05 11.57
CA TYR A 5 9.17 -3.95 12.72
C TYR A 5 10.32 -3.84 13.73
N SER A 6 11.53 -3.43 13.32
CA SER A 6 12.61 -3.14 14.27
C SER A 6 12.37 -1.84 15.04
N SER A 7 11.71 -0.86 14.42
CA SER A 7 11.37 0.41 15.05
C SER A 7 10.18 0.28 16.01
N SER A 8 9.27 -0.65 15.77
CA SER A 8 8.14 -0.93 16.66
C SER A 8 8.53 -1.64 17.96
N MET A 9 9.78 -2.09 18.13
CA MET A 9 10.30 -2.52 19.44
C MET A 9 10.46 -1.36 20.44
N PHE A 10 10.44 -0.10 19.96
CA PHE A 10 10.57 1.10 20.78
C PHE A 10 9.28 1.93 20.85
N ILE A 11 8.17 1.43 20.29
CA ILE A 11 6.86 2.09 20.23
C ILE A 11 5.85 1.15 20.90
N ASP A 12 5.10 1.64 21.89
CA ASP A 12 4.00 0.87 22.51
C ASP A 12 2.97 0.50 21.45
N MET A 13 2.78 -0.81 21.20
CA MET A 13 1.84 -1.28 20.18
C MET A 13 0.39 -0.95 20.53
N ASP A 14 0.06 -0.79 21.82
CA ASP A 14 -1.27 -0.40 22.28
C ASP A 14 -1.62 1.07 21.96
N ALA A 15 -0.63 1.88 21.55
CA ALA A 15 -0.82 3.28 21.18
C ALA A 15 -0.90 3.49 19.66
N ILE A 16 -0.73 2.44 18.84
CA ILE A 16 -0.71 2.57 17.37
C ILE A 16 -2.15 2.67 16.86
N THR A 17 -2.43 3.76 16.15
CA THR A 17 -3.74 4.07 15.58
C THR A 17 -3.80 3.75 14.09
N TYR A 18 -5.00 3.75 13.50
CA TYR A 18 -5.18 3.65 12.05
C TYR A 18 -4.49 4.79 11.29
N PHE A 19 -4.30 5.94 11.94
CA PHE A 19 -3.55 7.06 11.38
C PHE A 19 -2.05 6.76 11.25
N ASP A 20 -1.46 6.06 12.21
CA ASP A 20 -0.05 5.69 12.15
C ASP A 20 0.22 4.72 10.99
N PHE A 21 -0.67 3.74 10.79
CA PHE A 21 -0.60 2.85 9.63
C PHE A 21 -0.71 3.61 8.30
N PHE A 22 -1.62 4.59 8.23
CA PHE A 22 -1.72 5.48 7.08
C PHE A 22 -0.43 6.26 6.81
N LEU A 23 0.21 6.81 7.85
CA LEU A 23 1.47 7.53 7.72
C LEU A 23 2.61 6.61 7.25
N PHE A 24 2.72 5.41 7.81
CA PHE A 24 3.72 4.44 7.38
C PHE A 24 3.55 4.02 5.92
N ASP A 25 2.31 3.81 5.47
CA ASP A 25 2.02 3.48 4.07
C ASP A 25 2.34 4.65 3.13
N ILE A 26 2.04 5.90 3.52
CA ILE A 26 2.43 7.10 2.75
C ILE A 26 3.94 7.19 2.60
N ILE A 27 4.69 7.01 3.69
CA ILE A 27 6.15 7.06 3.65
C ILE A 27 6.68 5.95 2.73
N THR A 28 6.09 4.75 2.82
CA THR A 28 6.47 3.62 1.97
C THR A 28 6.16 3.86 0.50
N LEU A 29 4.97 4.40 0.17
CA LEU A 29 4.61 4.81 -1.19
C LEU A 29 5.57 5.85 -1.73
N PHE A 30 5.95 6.84 -0.92
CA PHE A 30 6.90 7.87 -1.34
C PHE A 30 8.27 7.27 -1.70
N VAL A 31 8.77 6.36 -0.87
CA VAL A 31 10.03 5.63 -1.12
C VAL A 31 9.94 4.78 -2.39
N ILE A 32 8.82 4.07 -2.59
CA ILE A 32 8.61 3.26 -3.81
C ILE A 32 8.59 4.17 -5.04
N ILE A 33 7.83 5.27 -5.03
CA ILE A 33 7.77 6.24 -6.13
C ILE A 33 9.17 6.78 -6.45
N LEU A 34 9.95 7.13 -5.42
CA LEU A 34 11.32 7.60 -5.60
C LEU A 34 12.22 6.52 -6.22
N SER A 35 12.06 5.27 -5.80
CA SER A 35 12.80 4.14 -6.37
C SER A 35 12.49 3.90 -7.85
N GLY A 36 11.27 4.23 -8.30
CA GLY A 36 10.87 4.12 -9.71
C GLY A 36 11.64 5.03 -10.67
N PHE A 37 12.34 6.05 -10.17
CA PHE A 37 13.27 6.85 -10.98
C PHE A 37 14.60 6.13 -11.24
N PHE A 38 14.98 5.16 -10.40
CA PHE A 38 16.25 4.44 -10.49
C PHE A 38 16.10 2.99 -10.97
N ILE A 39 14.93 2.39 -10.78
CA ILE A 39 14.67 0.97 -11.05
C ILE A 39 13.72 0.84 -12.24
N LYS A 40 13.92 -0.21 -13.05
CA LYS A 40 13.00 -0.55 -14.14
C LYS A 40 11.62 -0.91 -13.57
N ILE A 41 10.58 -0.29 -14.11
CA ILE A 41 9.20 -0.59 -13.75
C ILE A 41 8.87 -2.02 -14.18
N SER A 42 8.53 -2.85 -13.20
CA SER A 42 8.09 -4.23 -13.37
C SER A 42 6.64 -4.38 -12.90
N SER A 43 6.00 -5.51 -13.20
CA SER A 43 4.65 -5.78 -12.71
C SER A 43 4.60 -5.70 -11.18
N VAL A 44 5.61 -6.24 -10.47
CA VAL A 44 5.71 -6.15 -9.00
C VAL A 44 5.64 -4.71 -8.50
N TYR A 45 6.36 -3.79 -9.14
CA TYR A 45 6.37 -2.38 -8.77
C TYR A 45 4.97 -1.74 -8.85
N ILE A 46 4.19 -2.11 -9.88
CA ILE A 46 2.83 -1.58 -10.08
C ILE A 46 1.88 -2.12 -9.03
N TYR A 47 1.98 -3.39 -8.70
CA TYR A 47 1.14 -3.99 -7.66
C TYR A 47 1.45 -3.44 -6.30
N LEU A 48 2.72 -3.16 -6.00
CA LEU A 48 3.08 -2.49 -4.76
C LEU A 48 2.48 -1.08 -4.69
N LEU A 49 2.60 -0.27 -5.75
CA LEU A 49 1.98 1.06 -5.78
C LEU A 49 0.46 1.00 -5.65
N PHE A 50 -0.20 0.10 -6.38
CA PHE A 50 -1.65 0.00 -6.42
C PHE A 50 -2.21 -0.59 -5.11
N GLY A 51 -1.59 -1.67 -4.62
CA GLY A 51 -1.98 -2.33 -3.38
C GLY A 51 -1.76 -1.44 -2.17
N LEU A 52 -0.58 -0.80 -2.02
CA LEU A 52 -0.38 0.19 -0.96
C LEU A 52 -1.31 1.39 -1.12
N GLY A 53 -1.62 1.83 -2.34
CA GLY A 53 -2.57 2.93 -2.56
C GLY A 53 -3.96 2.61 -2.02
N ILE A 54 -4.44 1.39 -2.23
CA ILE A 54 -5.70 0.91 -1.66
C ILE A 54 -5.59 0.81 -0.13
N ASN A 55 -4.51 0.23 0.39
CA ASN A 55 -4.31 0.10 1.84
C ASN A 55 -4.32 1.46 2.54
N THR A 56 -3.54 2.41 2.02
CA THR A 56 -3.48 3.80 2.51
C THR A 56 -4.87 4.42 2.56
N SER A 57 -5.67 4.25 1.50
CA SER A 57 -7.02 4.80 1.42
C SER A 57 -7.95 4.16 2.45
N LEU A 58 -7.85 2.85 2.66
CA LEU A 58 -8.63 2.11 3.64
C LEU A 58 -8.24 2.45 5.09
N PHE A 59 -6.95 2.59 5.39
CA PHE A 59 -6.47 3.03 6.71
C PHE A 59 -6.94 4.46 7.01
N PHE A 60 -6.87 5.37 6.04
CA PHE A 60 -7.37 6.73 6.21
C PHE A 60 -8.88 6.77 6.46
N ALA A 61 -9.63 5.96 5.70
CA ALA A 61 -11.08 5.87 5.88
C ALA A 61 -11.46 5.24 7.24
N MET A 62 -10.73 4.23 7.71
CA MET A 62 -10.90 3.69 9.07
C MET A 62 -10.55 4.71 10.16
N TYR A 63 -9.50 5.51 9.97
CA TYR A 63 -9.19 6.60 10.89
C TYR A 63 -10.34 7.61 10.97
N ILE A 64 -10.92 8.01 9.83
CA ILE A 64 -12.07 8.91 9.84
C ILE A 64 -13.27 8.26 10.56
N ASP A 65 -13.57 7.00 10.25
CA ASP A 65 -14.73 6.29 10.83
C ASP A 65 -14.60 6.09 12.35
N ASN A 66 -13.45 5.61 12.80
CA ASN A 66 -13.23 5.22 14.19
C ASN A 66 -12.83 6.39 15.08
N ASP A 67 -11.87 7.21 14.65
CA ASP A 67 -11.26 8.24 15.49
C ASP A 67 -11.96 9.62 15.36
N VAL A 68 -12.57 9.92 14.21
CA VAL A 68 -13.27 11.20 13.98
C VAL A 68 -14.79 11.08 14.14
N MET A 69 -15.39 10.04 13.58
CA MET A 69 -16.85 9.82 13.64
C MET A 69 -17.29 8.99 14.85
N HIS A 70 -16.35 8.39 15.59
CA HIS A 70 -16.61 7.59 16.78
C HIS A 70 -17.53 6.38 16.53
N HIS A 71 -17.49 5.81 15.31
CA HIS A 71 -18.20 4.58 14.97
C HIS A 71 -17.40 3.34 15.37
N TYR A 72 -17.37 3.07 16.68
CA TYR A 72 -16.65 1.94 17.26
C TYR A 72 -17.32 0.58 17.03
N GLU A 73 -18.56 0.58 16.54
CA GLU A 73 -19.31 -0.65 16.30
C GLU A 73 -18.96 -1.28 14.94
N PHE A 74 -18.92 -2.61 14.93
CA PHE A 74 -18.74 -3.36 13.70
C PHE A 74 -19.93 -3.15 12.76
N TRP A 75 -19.66 -2.48 11.64
CA TRP A 75 -20.62 -2.27 10.56
C TRP A 75 -20.01 -2.65 9.22
N TRP A 76 -20.77 -2.51 8.12
CA TRP A 76 -20.39 -3.04 6.81
C TRP A 76 -18.99 -2.57 6.35
N PHE A 77 -18.57 -1.36 6.72
CA PHE A 77 -17.28 -0.80 6.33
C PHE A 77 -16.10 -1.58 6.94
N TRP A 78 -16.24 -2.08 8.17
CA TRP A 78 -15.22 -2.92 8.82
C TRP A 78 -14.97 -4.21 8.04
N TRP A 79 -16.02 -4.81 7.46
CA TRP A 79 -15.87 -5.98 6.59
C TRP A 79 -15.11 -5.64 5.31
N VAL A 80 -15.42 -4.51 4.69
CA VAL A 80 -14.71 -4.03 3.50
C VAL A 80 -13.25 -3.75 3.81
N TYR A 81 -12.96 -3.15 4.97
CA TYR A 81 -11.61 -2.92 5.45
C TYR A 81 -10.84 -4.23 5.64
N ILE A 82 -11.37 -5.17 6.43
CA ILE A 82 -10.69 -6.44 6.74
C ILE A 82 -10.43 -7.23 5.45
N VAL A 83 -11.44 -7.40 4.60
CA VAL A 83 -11.29 -8.14 3.34
C VAL A 83 -10.36 -7.40 2.38
N GLY A 84 -10.50 -6.08 2.29
CA GLY A 84 -9.72 -5.22 1.41
C GLY A 84 -8.23 -5.31 1.69
N ILE A 85 -7.81 -5.01 2.92
CA ILE A 85 -6.39 -5.03 3.34
C ILE A 85 -5.79 -6.43 3.14
N ASN A 86 -6.47 -7.49 3.58
CA ASN A 86 -5.93 -8.84 3.43
C ASN A 86 -5.83 -9.27 1.96
N PHE A 87 -6.81 -8.88 1.13
CA PHE A 87 -6.80 -9.20 -0.29
C PHE A 87 -5.67 -8.50 -1.04
N THR A 88 -5.46 -7.20 -0.79
CA THR A 88 -4.38 -6.44 -1.41
C THR A 88 -3.01 -6.93 -0.96
N ASP A 89 -2.82 -7.20 0.33
CA ASP A 89 -1.55 -7.72 0.87
C ASP A 89 -1.21 -9.08 0.28
N LEU A 90 -2.18 -9.99 0.27
CA LEU A 90 -1.99 -11.32 -0.32
C LEU A 90 -1.67 -11.20 -1.81
N THR A 91 -2.35 -10.31 -2.54
CA THR A 91 -2.08 -10.10 -3.97
C THR A 91 -0.66 -9.56 -4.21
N MET A 92 -0.21 -8.58 -3.41
CA MET A 92 1.15 -8.02 -3.52
C MET A 92 2.21 -9.09 -3.28
N VAL A 93 2.03 -9.93 -2.25
CA VAL A 93 2.95 -11.03 -1.94
C VAL A 93 2.91 -12.10 -3.04
N LEU A 94 1.74 -12.49 -3.53
CA LEU A 94 1.62 -13.46 -4.62
C LEU A 94 2.32 -13.00 -5.89
N VAL A 95 2.15 -11.73 -6.29
CA VAL A 95 2.82 -11.19 -7.48
C VAL A 95 4.33 -11.11 -7.28
N PHE A 96 4.80 -10.83 -6.06
CA PHE A 96 6.22 -10.87 -5.75
C PHE A 96 6.83 -12.26 -5.97
N PHE A 97 6.15 -13.33 -5.55
CA PHE A 97 6.64 -14.71 -5.72
C PHE A 97 6.48 -15.26 -7.14
N ILE A 98 5.32 -15.03 -7.76
CA ILE A 98 5.01 -15.56 -9.09
C ILE A 98 5.77 -14.76 -10.17
N GLY A 99 6.04 -13.48 -9.92
CA GLY A 99 6.70 -12.57 -10.87
C GLY A 99 5.90 -12.34 -12.15
N LYS A 100 4.63 -12.77 -12.19
CA LYS A 100 3.71 -12.57 -13.30
C LYS A 100 2.57 -11.66 -12.88
N ASP A 101 2.09 -10.93 -13.87
CA ASP A 101 0.90 -10.11 -13.73
C ASP A 101 -0.36 -10.99 -13.63
N ILE A 102 -0.97 -11.04 -12.44
CA ILE A 102 -2.12 -11.91 -12.12
C ILE A 102 -3.46 -11.25 -12.51
N LEU A 103 -3.64 -9.98 -12.15
CA LEU A 103 -4.79 -9.10 -12.42
C LEU A 103 -4.72 -8.38 -13.79
N LYS A 104 -3.73 -8.67 -14.64
CA LYS A 104 -3.54 -8.02 -15.96
C LYS A 104 -3.36 -6.49 -15.88
N LEU A 105 -2.65 -6.01 -14.87
CA LEU A 105 -2.30 -4.58 -14.69
C LEU A 105 -1.17 -4.10 -15.62
N ALA A 106 -0.66 -4.94 -16.53
CA ALA A 106 0.40 -4.63 -17.48
C ALA A 106 0.11 -3.41 -18.36
N TRP A 107 -1.15 -3.02 -18.56
CA TRP A 107 -1.48 -1.78 -19.27
C TRP A 107 -0.96 -0.51 -18.55
N LEU A 108 -0.82 -0.56 -17.23
CA LEU A 108 -0.25 0.55 -16.44
C LEU A 108 1.27 0.65 -16.60
N GLU A 109 1.97 -0.44 -16.97
CA GLU A 109 3.42 -0.42 -17.20
C GLU A 109 3.79 0.57 -18.30
N GLY A 110 3.06 0.56 -19.41
CA GLY A 110 3.29 1.50 -20.52
C GLY A 110 3.03 2.96 -20.13
N LYS A 111 2.05 3.23 -19.26
CA LYS A 111 1.76 4.58 -18.78
C LYS A 111 2.82 5.08 -17.81
N LEU A 112 3.17 4.27 -16.81
CA LEU A 112 4.16 4.66 -15.80
C LEU A 112 5.55 4.77 -16.41
N ASN A 113 5.93 3.89 -17.35
CA ASN A 113 7.20 4.03 -18.06
C ASN A 113 7.30 5.35 -18.83
N LYS A 114 6.21 5.89 -19.39
CA LYS A 114 6.23 7.22 -20.02
C LYS A 114 6.43 8.36 -19.00
N VAL A 115 5.95 8.19 -17.78
CA VAL A 115 6.09 9.20 -16.71
C VAL A 115 7.51 9.21 -16.16
N PHE A 116 8.06 8.04 -15.83
CA PHE A 116 9.39 7.92 -15.22
C PHE A 116 10.53 7.94 -16.25
N ASN A 117 10.30 7.45 -17.48
CA ASN A 117 11.34 7.23 -18.48
C ASN A 117 11.30 8.25 -19.65
N LYS A 118 10.76 9.45 -19.42
CA LYS A 118 10.66 10.54 -20.41
C LYS A 118 12.03 11.14 -20.82
N ARG A 119 13.16 10.47 -20.55
CA ARG A 119 14.54 10.97 -20.77
C ARG A 119 15.47 9.99 -21.52
N ALA A 120 14.93 9.04 -22.28
CA ALA A 120 15.73 8.11 -23.09
C ALA A 120 15.65 8.33 -24.61
N TYR A 121 15.23 9.52 -25.05
CA TYR A 121 15.36 9.99 -26.44
C TYR A 121 15.82 11.44 -26.45
#